data_AF-A0AAV5QYS9-F1
#
_entry.id   AF-A0AAV5QYS9-F1
#
_cell.length_a   1.000
_cell.length_b   1.000
_cell.length_c   1.000
_cell.angle_alpha   90.00
_cell.angle_beta   90.00
_cell.angle_gamma   90.00
#
_symmetry.space_group_name_H-M   'P 1'
#
loop_
_entity.id
_entity.type
_entity.pdbx_description
1 polymer ?
#
loop_
_entity_poly.entity_id
_entity_poly.type
_entity_poly.pdbx_seq_one_letter_code
_entity_poly.pdbx_strand_id
1 'polypeptide(L)'
;MVSGNYIEIKNYPSTDQFNRISEASSIINKNLESRGDEKIKFYTIKSPKNIEEIYQNDQKLIKSFNNLFQEVDLLRTVNSTNAQLIDDKNREVEYWKKMAQQMEASKRNNESKFRDLEVENLKLRLNVSNLIERQKGVESRIRETRNGWKLYKEQVEREKRRYDNDKFELLERLKSKRNKTWRKDGNNNSPSNRNFYNDETSSEMIIQLLSEKELSNKNILKLVSFLKNLYNCLEKLKASDGNYPIDNSFIAKDSELDGINYSEFDILMEGLNKKFITLLEEIKAEPFGSDDTFRSKRISKEKKQEVEMLKSQLAELQYNYNKVVKTMEEWKKWKANIQS
;
A
#
# COMPACT_ATOMS: atom_id res chain seq x y z
N MET A 1 21.74 -63.05 -96.52
CA MET A 1 22.53 -63.67 -95.43
C MET A 1 23.12 -62.53 -94.62
N VAL A 2 22.58 -62.31 -93.42
CA VAL A 2 22.98 -61.23 -92.51
C VAL A 2 23.81 -61.87 -91.40
N SER A 3 25.14 -61.69 -91.43
CA SER A 3 26.00 -61.77 -90.25
C SER A 3 26.27 -60.32 -89.85
N GLY A 4 25.64 -59.78 -88.81
CA GLY A 4 25.97 -60.11 -87.43
C GLY A 4 26.97 -59.07 -86.97
N ASN A 5 26.47 -57.92 -86.49
CA ASN A 5 27.27 -56.86 -85.88
C ASN A 5 27.99 -57.41 -84.64
N TYR A 6 29.22 -57.89 -84.83
CA TYR A 6 30.13 -58.11 -83.71
C TYR A 6 30.88 -56.80 -83.45
N ILE A 7 30.87 -56.37 -82.19
CA ILE A 7 31.67 -55.24 -81.72
C ILE A 7 33.14 -55.66 -81.83
N GLU A 8 33.90 -55.05 -82.74
CA GLU A 8 35.35 -55.18 -82.79
C GLU A 8 35.96 -54.57 -81.53
N ILE A 9 36.46 -55.42 -80.62
CA ILE A 9 37.24 -54.97 -79.47
C ILE A 9 38.64 -54.65 -79.96
N LYS A 10 38.90 -53.36 -80.24
CA LYS A 10 40.16 -52.90 -80.83
C LYS A 10 41.37 -52.91 -79.89
N ASN A 11 41.18 -53.13 -78.59
CA ASN A 11 42.27 -53.15 -77.62
C ASN A 11 42.11 -54.34 -76.66
N TYR A 12 43.03 -55.30 -76.75
CA TYR A 12 43.22 -56.28 -75.68
C TYR A 12 43.82 -55.59 -74.46
N PRO A 13 43.35 -55.89 -73.23
CA PRO A 13 43.93 -55.31 -72.03
C PRO A 13 45.41 -55.65 -71.95
N SER A 14 46.25 -54.69 -71.55
CA SER A 14 47.67 -54.94 -71.30
C SER A 14 47.85 -55.94 -70.16
N THR A 15 48.99 -56.61 -70.09
CA THR A 15 49.29 -57.62 -69.06
C THR A 15 49.07 -57.07 -67.64
N ASP A 16 49.40 -55.80 -67.41
CA ASP A 16 49.16 -55.10 -66.14
C ASP A 16 47.67 -54.86 -65.87
N GLN A 17 46.87 -54.55 -66.89
CA GLN A 17 45.41 -54.44 -66.74
C GLN A 17 44.81 -55.81 -66.42
N PHE A 18 45.33 -56.89 -67.02
CA PHE A 18 44.90 -58.25 -66.74
C PHE A 18 45.19 -58.66 -65.29
N ASN A 19 46.38 -58.33 -64.79
CA ASN A 19 46.78 -58.61 -63.41
C ASN A 19 45.93 -57.82 -62.40
N ARG A 20 45.68 -56.53 -62.65
CA ARG A 20 44.81 -55.70 -61.79
C ARG A 20 43.37 -56.19 -61.77
N ILE A 21 42.84 -56.61 -62.92
CA ILE A 21 41.51 -57.22 -63.00
C ILE A 21 41.50 -58.54 -62.24
N SER A 22 42.54 -59.37 -62.35
CA SER A 22 42.65 -60.63 -61.61
C SER A 22 42.68 -60.44 -60.09
N GLU A 23 43.45 -59.47 -59.60
CA GLU A 23 43.51 -59.11 -58.17
C GLU A 23 42.17 -58.57 -57.67
N ALA A 24 41.56 -57.63 -58.39
CA ALA A 24 40.25 -57.08 -58.03
C ALA A 24 39.17 -58.18 -57.99
N SER A 25 39.18 -59.09 -58.98
CA SER A 25 38.26 -60.23 -59.03
C SER A 25 38.50 -61.23 -57.89
N SER A 26 39.74 -61.44 -57.45
CA SER A 26 40.06 -62.28 -56.29
C SER A 26 39.48 -61.70 -54.99
N ILE A 27 39.60 -60.37 -54.81
CA ILE A 27 39.05 -59.67 -53.63
C ILE A 27 37.52 -59.76 -53.61
N ILE A 28 36.88 -59.54 -54.75
CA ILE A 28 35.41 -59.63 -54.88
C ILE A 28 34.93 -61.06 -54.58
N ASN A 29 35.58 -62.09 -55.13
CA ASN A 29 35.21 -63.48 -54.89
C ASN A 29 35.37 -63.86 -53.40
N LYS A 30 36.44 -63.44 -52.72
CA LYS A 30 36.60 -63.66 -51.26
C LYS A 30 35.48 -63.01 -50.43
N ASN A 31 35.06 -61.82 -50.82
CA ASN A 31 33.96 -61.11 -50.15
C ASN A 31 32.61 -61.80 -50.37
N LEU A 32 32.38 -62.41 -51.54
CA LEU A 32 31.17 -63.17 -51.84
C LEU A 32 31.13 -64.52 -51.10
N GLU A 33 32.27 -65.22 -51.01
CA GLU A 33 32.43 -66.44 -50.21
C GLU A 33 32.12 -66.18 -48.73
N SER A 34 32.60 -65.07 -48.16
CA SER A 34 32.31 -64.69 -46.77
C SER A 34 30.83 -64.41 -46.46
N ARG A 35 30.01 -64.18 -47.50
CA ARG A 35 28.57 -63.89 -47.38
C ARG A 35 27.68 -65.12 -47.61
N GLY A 36 28.27 -66.28 -47.90
CA GLY A 36 27.54 -67.54 -48.14
C GLY A 36 27.05 -67.73 -49.57
N ASP A 37 27.43 -66.85 -50.50
CA ASP A 37 27.01 -66.89 -51.91
C ASP A 37 28.03 -67.63 -52.81
N GLU A 38 28.49 -68.81 -52.38
CA GLU A 38 29.57 -69.59 -53.02
C GLU A 38 29.29 -70.00 -54.49
N LYS A 39 28.02 -69.95 -54.92
CA LYS A 39 27.60 -70.29 -56.28
C LYS A 39 27.85 -69.17 -57.31
N ILE A 40 28.14 -67.95 -56.86
CA ILE A 40 28.36 -66.80 -57.75
C ILE A 40 29.87 -66.54 -57.88
N LYS A 41 30.50 -67.13 -58.89
CA LYS A 41 31.91 -66.86 -59.24
C LYS A 41 31.94 -65.93 -60.45
N PHE A 42 32.33 -64.67 -60.25
CA PHE A 42 32.29 -63.66 -61.31
C PHE A 42 33.38 -63.84 -62.39
N TYR A 43 34.44 -64.60 -62.12
CA TYR A 43 35.51 -64.84 -63.10
C TYR A 43 36.11 -66.26 -62.98
N THR A 44 35.85 -67.10 -63.98
CA THR A 44 36.68 -68.28 -64.29
C THR A 44 37.41 -68.05 -65.60
N ILE A 45 38.74 -68.16 -65.62
CA ILE A 45 39.61 -68.09 -66.84
C ILE A 45 39.46 -69.37 -67.71
N LYS A 46 38.34 -70.09 -67.57
CA LYS A 46 37.98 -71.15 -68.51
C LYS A 46 37.02 -70.54 -69.51
N SER A 47 37.38 -70.58 -70.79
CA SER A 47 36.50 -70.17 -71.89
C SER A 47 35.14 -70.85 -71.70
N PRO A 48 34.03 -70.09 -71.65
CA PRO A 48 32.70 -70.67 -71.57
C PRO A 48 32.51 -71.56 -72.80
N LYS A 49 32.03 -72.79 -72.58
CA LYS A 49 31.80 -73.73 -73.69
C LYS A 49 30.52 -73.41 -74.46
N ASN A 50 29.68 -72.48 -73.98
CA ASN A 50 28.38 -72.19 -74.59
C ASN A 50 28.02 -70.69 -74.51
N ILE A 51 27.64 -70.11 -75.64
CA ILE A 51 27.34 -68.67 -75.79
C ILE A 51 26.06 -68.29 -75.03
N GLU A 52 25.07 -69.18 -74.96
CA GLU A 52 23.84 -68.99 -74.17
C GLU A 52 24.13 -68.73 -72.68
N GLU A 53 25.15 -69.39 -72.12
CA GLU A 53 25.45 -69.32 -70.68
C GLU A 53 26.08 -67.97 -70.31
N ILE A 54 26.89 -67.40 -71.21
CA ILE A 54 27.41 -66.02 -71.11
C ILE A 54 26.26 -65.03 -71.15
N TYR A 55 25.36 -65.18 -72.14
CA TYR A 55 24.25 -64.25 -72.33
C TYR A 55 23.27 -64.26 -71.15
N GLN A 56 23.01 -65.43 -70.55
CA GLN A 56 22.20 -65.54 -69.34
C GLN A 56 22.88 -64.90 -68.11
N ASN A 57 24.20 -65.02 -67.98
CA ASN A 57 24.94 -64.35 -66.91
C ASN A 57 24.99 -62.83 -67.11
N ASP A 58 25.16 -62.35 -68.33
CA ASP A 58 25.10 -60.92 -68.65
C ASP A 58 23.72 -60.34 -68.38
N GLN A 59 22.64 -61.06 -68.72
CA GLN A 59 21.27 -60.66 -68.36
C GLN A 59 21.06 -60.61 -66.83
N LYS A 60 21.60 -61.58 -66.08
CA LYS A 60 21.55 -61.56 -64.61
C LYS A 60 22.34 -60.40 -64.02
N LEU A 61 23.52 -60.09 -64.59
CA LEU A 61 24.35 -58.94 -64.22
C LEU A 61 23.63 -57.62 -64.47
N ILE A 62 23.08 -57.42 -65.67
CA ILE A 62 22.30 -56.23 -66.03
C ILE A 62 21.10 -56.06 -65.09
N LYS A 63 20.38 -57.15 -64.79
CA LYS A 63 19.26 -57.12 -63.83
C LYS A 63 19.72 -56.75 -62.42
N SER A 64 20.88 -57.25 -61.99
CA SER A 64 21.46 -56.93 -60.69
C SER A 64 21.89 -55.47 -60.60
N PHE A 65 22.49 -54.92 -61.67
CA PHE A 65 22.81 -53.50 -61.76
C PHE A 65 21.56 -52.64 -61.72
N ASN A 66 20.51 -52.99 -62.47
CA ASN A 66 19.24 -52.25 -62.44
C ASN A 66 18.59 -52.25 -61.06
N ASN A 67 18.63 -53.37 -60.33
CA ASN A 67 18.15 -53.43 -58.94
C ASN A 67 18.99 -52.54 -58.01
N LEU A 68 20.31 -52.53 -58.16
CA LEU A 68 21.21 -51.67 -57.40
C LEU A 68 20.93 -50.18 -57.66
N PHE A 69 20.68 -49.78 -58.91
CA PHE A 69 20.30 -48.40 -59.23
C PHE A 69 18.97 -48.01 -58.59
N GLN A 70 17.96 -48.91 -58.61
CA GLN A 70 16.69 -48.67 -57.93
C GLN A 70 16.85 -48.54 -56.41
N GLU A 71 17.69 -49.36 -55.77
CA GLU A 71 18.00 -49.24 -54.34
C GLU A 71 18.68 -47.91 -54.00
N VAL A 72 19.59 -47.44 -54.85
CA VAL A 72 20.25 -46.13 -54.66
C VAL A 72 19.25 -44.98 -54.78
N ASP A 73 18.33 -45.03 -55.72
CA ASP A 73 17.27 -44.02 -55.87
C ASP A 73 16.29 -44.04 -54.68
N LEU A 74 15.94 -45.23 -54.16
CA LEU A 74 15.16 -45.37 -52.93
C LEU A 74 15.91 -44.81 -51.71
N LEU A 75 17.20 -45.09 -51.56
CA LEU A 75 18.02 -44.51 -50.48
C LEU A 75 18.09 -42.98 -50.58
N ARG A 76 18.16 -42.43 -51.79
CA ARG A 76 18.18 -40.98 -52.02
C ARG A 76 16.86 -40.33 -51.60
N THR A 77 15.72 -40.95 -51.96
CA THR A 77 14.40 -40.45 -51.53
C THR A 77 14.22 -40.55 -50.02
N VAL A 78 14.60 -41.67 -49.38
CA VAL A 78 14.56 -41.84 -47.92
C VAL A 78 15.44 -40.81 -47.20
N ASN A 79 16.64 -40.52 -47.72
CA ASN A 79 17.49 -39.49 -47.12
C ASN A 79 16.88 -38.09 -47.24
N SER A 80 16.22 -37.78 -48.37
CA SER A 80 15.56 -36.50 -48.57
C SER A 80 14.35 -36.31 -47.63
N THR A 81 13.54 -37.36 -47.44
CA THR A 81 12.39 -37.31 -46.53
C THR A 81 12.85 -37.26 -45.07
N ASN A 82 13.91 -37.97 -44.69
CA ASN A 82 14.52 -37.86 -43.37
C ASN A 82 15.07 -36.44 -43.11
N ALA A 83 15.71 -35.81 -44.09
CA ALA A 83 16.19 -34.43 -43.95
C ALA A 83 15.04 -33.44 -43.72
N GLN A 84 13.91 -33.61 -44.43
CA GLN A 84 12.71 -32.80 -44.20
C GLN A 84 12.13 -33.02 -42.80
N LEU A 85 12.05 -34.27 -42.35
CA LEU A 85 11.50 -34.62 -41.04
C LEU A 85 12.36 -34.07 -39.90
N ILE A 86 13.69 -34.05 -40.08
CA ILE A 86 14.63 -33.40 -39.15
C ILE A 86 14.41 -31.88 -39.13
N ASP A 87 14.23 -31.23 -40.28
CA ASP A 87 13.98 -29.79 -40.34
C ASP A 87 12.65 -29.41 -39.67
N ASP A 88 11.59 -30.19 -39.91
CA ASP A 88 10.29 -29.98 -39.26
C ASP A 88 10.37 -30.16 -37.74
N LYS A 89 11.12 -31.18 -37.27
CA LYS A 89 11.37 -31.38 -35.84
C LYS A 89 12.19 -30.25 -35.22
N ASN A 90 13.16 -29.71 -35.94
CA ASN A 90 13.93 -28.55 -35.48
C ASN A 90 13.05 -27.31 -35.34
N ARG A 91 12.15 -27.04 -36.31
CA ARG A 91 11.18 -25.94 -36.23
C ARG A 91 10.22 -26.10 -35.05
N GLU A 92 9.74 -27.33 -34.82
CA GLU A 92 8.88 -27.66 -33.68
C GLU A 92 9.61 -27.39 -32.34
N VAL A 93 10.87 -27.82 -32.23
CA VAL A 93 11.70 -27.55 -31.04
C VAL A 93 11.91 -26.05 -30.82
N GLU A 94 12.18 -25.27 -31.87
CA GLU A 94 12.32 -23.82 -31.76
C GLU A 94 11.03 -23.13 -31.32
N TYR A 95 9.89 -23.59 -31.85
CA TYR A 95 8.57 -23.11 -31.44
C TYR A 95 8.33 -23.36 -29.95
N TRP A 96 8.58 -24.58 -29.46
CA TRP A 96 8.44 -24.90 -28.04
C TRP A 96 9.42 -24.14 -27.15
N LYS A 97 10.65 -23.89 -27.60
CA LYS A 97 11.61 -23.03 -26.89
C LYS A 97 11.09 -21.60 -26.75
N LYS A 98 10.53 -21.01 -27.82
CA LYS A 98 9.93 -19.67 -27.76
C LYS A 98 8.74 -19.63 -26.80
N MET A 99 7.87 -20.63 -26.84
CA MET A 99 6.74 -20.74 -25.91
C MET A 99 7.18 -20.87 -24.45
N ALA A 100 8.22 -21.67 -24.17
CA ALA A 100 8.78 -21.78 -22.83
C ALA A 100 9.33 -20.44 -22.32
N GLN A 101 10.06 -19.70 -23.16
CA GLN A 101 10.57 -18.36 -22.82
C GLN A 101 9.45 -17.37 -22.51
N GLN A 102 8.36 -17.37 -23.30
CA GLN A 102 7.19 -16.53 -23.04
C GLN A 102 6.49 -16.89 -21.73
N MET A 103 6.35 -18.19 -21.43
CA MET A 103 5.79 -18.64 -20.16
C MET A 103 6.65 -18.24 -18.97
N GLU A 104 7.98 -18.36 -19.06
CA GLU A 104 8.89 -17.89 -18.00
C GLU A 104 8.80 -16.38 -17.77
N ALA A 105 8.72 -15.59 -18.84
CA ALA A 105 8.55 -14.14 -18.72
C ALA A 105 7.21 -13.79 -18.04
N SER A 106 6.12 -14.46 -18.42
CA SER A 106 4.82 -14.31 -17.77
C SER A 106 4.85 -14.70 -16.29
N LYS A 107 5.52 -15.81 -15.96
CA LYS A 107 5.72 -16.26 -14.58
C LYS A 107 6.45 -15.22 -13.75
N ARG A 108 7.57 -14.67 -14.24
CA ARG A 108 8.32 -13.60 -13.55
C ARG A 108 7.48 -12.35 -13.32
N ASN A 109 6.68 -11.95 -14.32
CA ASN A 109 5.77 -10.80 -14.18
C ASN A 109 4.70 -11.05 -13.12
N ASN A 110 4.13 -12.25 -13.07
CA ASN A 110 3.14 -12.62 -12.06
C ASN A 110 3.75 -12.73 -10.66
N GLU A 111 4.98 -13.25 -10.53
CA GLU A 111 5.71 -13.26 -9.26
C GLU A 111 5.97 -11.84 -8.74
N SER A 112 6.33 -10.90 -9.62
CA SER A 112 6.48 -9.49 -9.23
C SER A 112 5.16 -8.91 -8.73
N LYS A 113 4.07 -9.09 -9.48
CA LYS A 113 2.74 -8.61 -9.08
C LYS A 113 2.28 -9.22 -7.76
N PHE A 114 2.57 -10.50 -7.54
CA PHE A 114 2.24 -11.17 -6.29
C PHE A 114 2.97 -10.55 -5.10
N ARG A 115 4.27 -10.26 -5.25
CA ARG A 115 5.04 -9.56 -4.21
C ARG A 115 4.52 -8.15 -3.94
N ASP A 116 4.12 -7.42 -4.98
CA ASP A 116 3.54 -6.08 -4.84
C ASP A 116 2.22 -6.13 -4.04
N LEU A 117 1.34 -7.09 -4.36
CA LEU A 117 0.10 -7.34 -3.64
C LEU A 117 0.34 -7.77 -2.19
N GLU A 118 1.37 -8.56 -1.92
CA GLU A 118 1.75 -8.98 -0.57
C GLU A 118 2.20 -7.78 0.27
N VAL A 119 3.01 -6.89 -0.29
CA VAL A 119 3.42 -5.63 0.36
C VAL A 119 2.21 -4.72 0.61
N GLU A 120 1.29 -4.60 -0.34
CA GLU A 120 0.07 -3.81 -0.17
C GLU A 120 -0.83 -4.40 0.94
N ASN A 121 -0.98 -5.72 1.00
CA ASN A 121 -1.73 -6.40 2.06
C ASN A 121 -1.13 -6.12 3.44
N LEU A 122 0.20 -6.18 3.57
CA LEU A 122 0.89 -5.84 4.82
C LEU A 122 0.65 -4.38 5.24
N LYS A 123 0.70 -3.43 4.30
CA LYS A 123 0.39 -2.02 4.57
C LYS A 123 -1.06 -1.84 5.06
N LEU A 124 -2.01 -2.51 4.41
CA LEU A 124 -3.41 -2.45 4.80
C LEU A 124 -3.64 -3.05 6.19
N ARG A 125 -3.00 -4.19 6.52
CA ARG A 125 -3.06 -4.78 7.86
C ARG A 125 -2.54 -3.84 8.94
N LEU A 126 -1.40 -3.20 8.70
CA LEU A 126 -0.84 -2.20 9.62
C LEU A 126 -1.78 -1.01 9.81
N ASN A 127 -2.37 -0.51 8.71
CA ASN A 127 -3.35 0.58 8.78
C ASN A 127 -4.58 0.19 9.59
N VAL A 128 -5.13 -1.01 9.39
CA VAL A 128 -6.27 -1.52 10.16
C VAL A 128 -5.91 -1.62 11.66
N SER A 129 -4.73 -2.14 11.99
CA SER A 129 -4.27 -2.21 13.38
C SER A 129 -4.18 -0.82 14.03
N ASN A 130 -3.60 0.15 13.31
CA ASN A 130 -3.50 1.54 13.77
C ASN A 130 -4.89 2.19 13.98
N LEU A 131 -5.85 1.90 13.10
CA LEU A 131 -7.22 2.41 13.24
C LEU A 131 -7.92 1.82 14.45
N ILE A 132 -7.74 0.52 14.72
CA ILE A 132 -8.28 -0.15 15.92
C ILE A 132 -7.71 0.47 17.20
N GLU A 133 -6.40 0.73 17.24
CA GLU A 133 -5.77 1.38 18.40
C GLU A 133 -6.27 2.81 18.61
N ARG A 134 -6.43 3.58 17.53
CA ARG A 134 -7.02 4.93 17.60
C ARG A 134 -8.45 4.89 18.11
N GLN A 135 -9.27 3.93 17.66
CA GLN A 135 -10.63 3.75 18.16
C GLN A 135 -10.63 3.48 19.67
N LYS A 136 -9.79 2.56 20.15
CA LYS A 136 -9.65 2.29 21.59
C LYS A 136 -9.24 3.54 22.37
N GLY A 137 -8.33 4.35 21.81
CA GLY A 137 -7.93 5.63 22.40
C GLY A 137 -9.09 6.62 22.52
N VAL A 138 -9.90 6.76 21.48
CA VAL A 138 -11.11 7.61 21.49
C VAL A 138 -12.14 7.10 22.50
N GLU A 139 -12.38 5.79 22.56
CA GLU A 139 -13.28 5.18 23.55
C GLU A 139 -12.83 5.39 25.00
N SER A 140 -11.51 5.44 25.26
CA SER A 140 -10.98 5.83 26.57
C SER A 140 -11.31 7.27 26.92
N ARG A 141 -11.05 8.21 25.99
CA ARG A 141 -11.34 9.64 26.20
C ARG A 141 -12.82 9.91 26.40
N ILE A 142 -13.70 9.23 25.65
CA ILE A 142 -15.15 9.32 25.85
C ILE A 142 -15.54 8.86 27.25
N ARG A 143 -14.98 7.75 27.74
CA ARG A 143 -15.21 7.26 29.10
C ARG A 143 -14.72 8.25 30.15
N GLU A 144 -13.52 8.79 30.00
CA GLU A 144 -12.96 9.82 30.89
C GLU A 144 -13.85 11.07 30.92
N THR A 145 -14.27 11.55 29.76
CA THR A 145 -15.15 12.72 29.64
C THR A 145 -16.51 12.46 30.29
N ARG A 146 -17.10 11.28 30.07
CA ARG A 146 -18.37 10.88 30.71
C ARG A 146 -18.24 10.82 32.23
N ASN A 147 -17.13 10.30 32.74
CA ASN A 147 -16.84 10.26 34.17
C ASN A 147 -16.66 11.69 34.73
N GLY A 148 -15.94 12.56 34.01
CA GLY A 148 -15.79 13.97 34.36
C GLY A 148 -17.12 14.70 34.46
N TRP A 149 -18.01 14.51 33.49
CA TRP A 149 -19.37 15.07 33.52
C TRP A 149 -20.19 14.57 34.70
N LYS A 150 -20.06 13.28 35.05
CA LYS A 150 -20.75 12.70 36.21
C LYS A 150 -20.27 13.35 37.51
N LEU A 151 -18.96 13.47 37.70
CA LEU A 151 -18.36 14.13 38.86
C LEU A 151 -18.77 15.61 38.97
N TYR A 152 -18.75 16.31 37.83
CA TYR A 152 -19.20 17.70 37.77
C TYR A 152 -20.67 17.84 38.15
N LYS A 153 -21.55 16.96 37.63
CA LYS A 153 -22.96 16.94 38.00
C LYS A 153 -23.14 16.73 39.50
N GLU A 154 -22.44 15.77 40.10
CA GLU A 154 -22.47 15.51 41.54
C GLU A 154 -21.95 16.70 42.37
N GLN A 155 -20.99 17.46 41.85
CA GLN A 155 -20.51 18.69 42.48
C GLN A 155 -21.57 19.81 42.41
N VAL A 156 -22.18 20.03 41.25
CA VAL A 156 -23.26 21.03 41.07
C VAL A 156 -24.45 20.71 41.97
N GLU A 157 -24.85 19.44 42.08
CA GLU A 157 -25.95 19.03 42.97
C GLU A 157 -25.61 19.21 44.46
N ARG A 158 -24.34 19.07 44.85
CA ARG A 158 -23.89 19.38 46.22
C ARG A 158 -23.92 20.87 46.50
N GLU A 159 -23.37 21.68 45.60
CA GLU A 159 -23.35 23.14 45.75
C GLU A 159 -24.76 23.71 45.73
N LYS A 160 -25.65 23.24 44.84
CA LYS A 160 -27.07 23.62 44.85
C LYS A 160 -27.72 23.37 46.20
N ARG A 161 -27.50 22.19 46.81
CA ARG A 161 -28.02 21.87 48.15
C ARG A 161 -27.45 22.79 49.23
N ARG A 162 -26.17 23.17 49.14
CA ARG A 162 -25.58 24.16 50.06
C ARG A 162 -26.26 25.51 49.94
N TYR A 163 -26.41 26.03 48.71
CA TYR A 163 -27.12 27.30 48.48
C TYR A 163 -28.58 27.26 48.93
N ASP A 164 -29.29 26.15 48.72
CA ASP A 164 -30.67 25.99 49.19
C ASP A 164 -30.75 26.03 50.73
N ASN A 165 -29.78 25.42 51.43
CA ASN A 165 -29.68 25.48 52.89
C ASN A 165 -29.33 26.90 53.37
N ASP A 166 -28.34 27.55 52.76
CA ASP A 166 -27.94 28.92 53.11
C ASP A 166 -29.11 29.90 52.92
N LYS A 167 -29.85 29.75 51.82
CA LYS A 167 -31.08 30.50 51.55
C LYS A 167 -32.14 30.25 52.63
N PHE A 168 -32.33 29.01 53.05
CA PHE A 168 -33.26 28.67 54.12
C PHE A 168 -32.86 29.33 55.45
N GLU A 169 -31.59 29.23 55.85
CA GLU A 169 -31.07 29.88 57.05
C GLU A 169 -31.22 31.41 56.99
N LEU A 170 -30.91 32.02 55.85
CA LEU A 170 -31.07 33.46 55.63
C LEU A 170 -32.54 33.88 55.78
N LEU A 171 -33.48 33.12 55.24
CA LEU A 171 -34.90 33.37 55.38
C LEU A 171 -35.37 33.24 56.85
N GLU A 172 -34.87 32.25 57.60
CA GLU A 172 -35.14 32.14 59.03
C GLU A 172 -34.53 33.29 59.85
N ARG A 173 -33.31 33.71 59.54
CA ARG A 173 -32.67 34.89 60.16
C ARG A 173 -33.45 36.17 59.88
N LEU A 174 -33.96 36.35 58.65
CA LEU A 174 -34.81 37.50 58.30
C LEU A 174 -36.16 37.46 59.03
N LYS A 175 -36.83 36.31 59.10
CA LYS A 175 -38.09 36.15 59.85
C LYS A 175 -37.91 36.40 61.34
N SER A 176 -36.84 35.87 61.94
CA SER A 176 -36.55 36.07 63.38
C SER A 176 -36.16 37.52 63.70
N LYS A 177 -35.41 38.21 62.83
CA LYS A 177 -35.15 39.65 62.95
C LYS A 177 -36.44 40.47 62.84
N ARG A 178 -37.31 40.17 61.88
CA ARG A 178 -38.63 40.82 61.75
C ARG A 178 -39.48 40.64 63.02
N ASN A 179 -39.49 39.45 63.62
CA ASN A 179 -40.27 39.23 64.86
C ASN A 179 -39.73 39.99 66.09
N LYS A 180 -38.47 40.44 66.08
CA LYS A 180 -37.90 41.27 67.16
C LYS A 180 -38.24 42.75 67.03
N THR A 181 -38.49 43.25 65.81
CA THR A 181 -38.87 44.65 65.57
C THR A 181 -40.33 44.95 65.89
N TRP A 182 -41.22 43.94 65.84
CA TRP A 182 -42.66 44.11 66.07
C TRP A 182 -43.15 43.74 67.49
N ARG A 183 -42.24 43.37 68.40
CA ARG A 183 -42.56 43.00 69.80
C ARG A 183 -41.97 43.97 70.84
N LYS A 184 -41.85 45.25 70.50
CA LYS A 184 -41.35 46.27 71.43
C LYS A 184 -42.28 47.45 71.72
N ASP A 185 -43.53 47.43 71.26
CA ASP A 185 -44.50 48.46 71.64
C ASP A 185 -45.70 47.84 72.34
N GLY A 186 -45.73 48.01 73.67
CA GLY A 186 -46.87 47.61 74.49
C GLY A 186 -46.67 47.56 76.00
N ASN A 187 -45.94 48.50 76.63
CA ASN A 187 -46.36 49.08 77.92
C ASN A 187 -45.46 50.22 78.44
N ASN A 188 -46.07 51.40 78.57
CA ASN A 188 -45.91 52.49 79.55
C ASN A 188 -44.54 53.13 79.92
N ASN A 189 -44.52 54.45 79.67
CA ASN A 189 -43.98 55.55 80.49
C ASN A 189 -42.46 55.72 80.66
N SER A 190 -41.85 56.51 79.78
CA SER A 190 -41.32 57.86 80.13
C SER A 190 -40.58 58.50 78.94
N PRO A 191 -40.72 59.83 78.73
CA PRO A 191 -40.01 60.56 77.69
C PRO A 191 -38.66 61.04 78.24
N SER A 192 -37.56 60.51 77.71
CA SER A 192 -36.26 61.16 77.57
C SER A 192 -35.16 60.10 77.56
N ASN A 193 -34.61 59.84 76.37
CA ASN A 193 -33.21 60.19 76.18
C ASN A 193 -32.91 60.24 74.69
N ARG A 194 -32.31 61.35 74.31
CA ARG A 194 -31.69 61.56 73.01
C ARG A 194 -30.55 60.54 72.84
N ASN A 195 -30.27 60.25 71.57
CA ASN A 195 -29.11 59.51 71.06
C ASN A 195 -29.17 57.99 71.21
N PHE A 196 -29.72 57.35 70.18
CA PHE A 196 -29.05 56.20 69.59
C PHE A 196 -29.13 56.33 68.07
N TYR A 197 -28.06 56.89 67.51
CA TYR A 197 -27.66 56.75 66.12
C TYR A 197 -27.81 55.29 65.70
N ASN A 198 -28.54 55.04 64.62
CA ASN A 198 -28.42 53.84 63.81
C ASN A 198 -28.83 54.14 62.35
N ASP A 199 -28.35 55.29 61.83
CA ASP A 199 -28.39 55.61 60.40
C ASP A 199 -27.22 54.95 59.61
N GLU A 200 -26.28 54.29 60.29
CA GLU A 200 -25.14 53.62 59.63
C GLU A 200 -25.50 52.28 58.97
N THR A 201 -26.47 51.53 59.51
CA THR A 201 -26.83 50.21 58.94
C THR A 201 -27.61 50.28 57.63
N SER A 202 -28.28 51.40 57.34
CA SER A 202 -28.95 51.60 56.05
C SER A 202 -27.97 52.03 54.96
N SER A 203 -27.01 52.89 55.28
CA SER A 203 -25.99 53.38 54.34
C SER A 203 -24.99 52.29 53.95
N GLU A 204 -24.46 51.54 54.92
CA GLU A 204 -23.52 50.43 54.64
C GLU A 204 -24.20 49.32 53.83
N MET A 205 -25.46 49.00 54.14
CA MET A 205 -26.23 48.01 53.40
C MET A 205 -26.54 48.48 51.97
N ILE A 206 -26.82 49.77 51.77
CA ILE A 206 -27.01 50.35 50.42
C ILE A 206 -25.69 50.29 49.63
N ILE A 207 -24.56 50.66 50.23
CA ILE A 207 -23.24 50.58 49.59
C ILE A 207 -22.91 49.13 49.22
N GLN A 208 -23.18 48.18 50.11
CA GLN A 208 -22.97 46.76 49.84
C GLN A 208 -23.86 46.27 48.69
N LEU A 209 -25.15 46.61 48.68
CA LEU A 209 -26.06 46.24 47.59
C LEU A 209 -25.68 46.88 46.24
N LEU A 210 -25.17 48.11 46.26
CA LEU A 210 -24.64 48.76 45.05
C LEU A 210 -23.38 48.05 44.54
N SER A 211 -22.48 47.65 45.43
CA SER A 211 -21.28 46.88 45.08
C SER A 211 -21.60 45.48 44.53
N GLU A 212 -22.59 44.78 45.11
CA GLU A 212 -23.07 43.48 44.62
C GLU A 212 -23.74 43.63 43.25
N LYS A 213 -24.49 44.70 43.03
CA LYS A 213 -25.09 45.03 41.73
C LYS A 213 -24.02 45.30 40.67
N GLU A 214 -22.99 46.08 40.99
CA GLU A 214 -21.87 46.36 40.07
C GLU A 214 -21.11 45.07 39.72
N LEU A 215 -20.86 44.20 40.72
CA LEU A 215 -20.24 42.90 40.51
C LEU A 215 -21.09 42.00 39.61
N SER A 216 -22.41 41.98 39.83
CA SER A 216 -23.36 41.22 39.00
C SER A 216 -23.35 41.72 37.55
N ASN A 217 -23.41 43.04 37.34
CA ASN A 217 -23.33 43.64 36.02
C ASN A 217 -22.03 43.26 35.30
N LYS A 218 -20.89 43.30 36.02
CA LYS A 218 -19.58 42.88 35.47
C LYS A 218 -19.55 41.41 35.07
N ASN A 219 -20.15 40.52 35.86
CA ASN A 219 -20.26 39.10 35.54
C ASN A 219 -21.12 38.85 34.30
N ILE A 220 -22.21 39.61 34.14
CA ILE A 220 -23.08 39.54 32.96
C ILE A 220 -22.31 39.96 31.70
N LEU A 221 -21.52 41.05 31.75
CA LEU A 221 -20.68 41.48 30.62
C LEU A 221 -19.62 40.44 30.25
N LYS A 222 -18.99 39.79 31.25
CA LYS A 222 -18.06 38.68 31.02
C LYS A 222 -18.72 37.52 30.27
N LEU A 223 -19.97 37.20 30.63
CA LEU A 223 -20.73 36.13 29.98
C LEU A 223 -21.07 36.46 28.52
N VAL A 224 -21.47 37.70 28.22
CA VAL A 224 -21.68 38.15 26.83
C VAL A 224 -20.40 38.04 26.02
N SER A 225 -19.28 38.54 26.56
CA SER A 225 -18.01 38.49 25.86
C SER A 225 -17.50 37.07 25.65
N PHE A 226 -17.73 36.18 26.63
CA PHE A 226 -17.45 34.75 26.49
C PHE A 226 -18.24 34.13 25.34
N LEU A 227 -19.56 34.37 25.29
CA LEU A 227 -20.41 33.85 24.22
C LEU A 227 -20.02 34.41 22.85
N LYS A 228 -19.64 35.68 22.77
CA LYS A 228 -19.13 36.31 21.55
C LYS A 228 -17.81 35.68 21.09
N ASN A 229 -16.88 35.43 22.01
CA ASN A 229 -15.60 34.77 21.71
C ASN A 229 -15.81 33.32 21.26
N LEU A 230 -16.75 32.62 21.89
CA LEU A 230 -17.15 31.25 21.51
C LEU A 230 -17.77 31.24 20.11
N TYR A 231 -18.66 32.18 19.80
CA TYR A 231 -19.25 32.34 18.47
C TYR A 231 -18.16 32.56 17.40
N ASN A 232 -17.27 33.54 17.62
CA ASN A 232 -16.17 33.84 16.68
C ASN A 232 -15.25 32.64 16.48
N CYS A 233 -15.02 31.83 17.53
CA CYS A 233 -14.22 30.62 17.43
C CYS A 233 -14.92 29.56 16.56
N LEU A 234 -16.22 29.33 16.76
CA LEU A 234 -17.00 28.39 15.96
C LEU A 234 -17.13 28.83 14.50
N GLU A 235 -17.30 30.13 14.26
CA GLU A 235 -17.32 30.72 12.92
C GLU A 235 -15.96 30.56 12.20
N LYS A 236 -14.86 30.77 12.91
CA LYS A 236 -13.50 30.51 12.38
C LYS A 236 -13.22 29.03 12.14
N LEU A 237 -13.73 28.14 13.00
CA LEU A 237 -13.64 26.69 12.80
C LEU A 237 -14.42 26.24 11.57
N LYS A 238 -15.54 26.87 11.27
CA LYS A 238 -16.28 26.69 10.01
C LYS A 238 -15.49 27.19 8.79
N ALA A 239 -14.73 28.29 8.93
CA ALA A 239 -14.08 28.96 7.81
C ALA A 239 -12.64 28.49 7.47
N SER A 240 -11.95 27.70 8.31
CA SER A 240 -10.50 27.45 8.14
C SER A 240 -10.11 25.99 8.02
N ASP A 241 -9.12 25.74 7.15
CA ASP A 241 -8.32 24.52 6.91
C ASP A 241 -7.53 24.02 8.14
N GLY A 242 -8.10 24.05 9.35
CA GLY A 242 -7.57 23.38 10.55
C GLY A 242 -6.37 24.05 11.24
N ASN A 243 -5.99 25.27 10.88
CA ASN A 243 -4.79 25.95 11.39
C ASN A 243 -5.08 27.26 12.14
N TYR A 244 -6.15 27.30 12.96
CA TYR A 244 -6.41 28.45 13.82
C TYR A 244 -6.01 28.15 15.27
N PRO A 245 -5.17 29.00 15.90
CA PRO A 245 -4.92 28.88 17.33
C PRO A 245 -6.23 29.12 18.07
N ILE A 246 -6.66 28.11 18.83
CA ILE A 246 -7.73 28.26 19.81
C ILE A 246 -7.17 29.16 20.91
N ASP A 247 -7.82 30.29 21.17
CA ASP A 247 -7.42 31.20 22.24
C ASP A 247 -7.33 30.43 23.58
N ASN A 248 -6.27 30.69 24.35
CA ASN A 248 -6.03 30.02 25.63
C ASN A 248 -7.12 30.29 26.67
N SER A 249 -7.99 31.29 26.44
CA SER A 249 -9.15 31.60 27.27
C SER A 249 -10.23 32.30 26.45
N PHE A 250 -11.46 31.81 26.58
CA PHE A 250 -12.66 32.51 26.06
C PHE A 250 -13.15 33.62 27.00
N ILE A 251 -12.65 33.66 28.24
CA ILE A 251 -13.01 34.67 29.24
C ILE A 251 -12.24 35.95 28.92
N ALA A 252 -12.98 37.02 28.61
CA ALA A 252 -12.43 38.34 28.38
C ALA A 252 -11.83 38.95 29.66
N LYS A 253 -10.73 39.68 29.50
CA LYS A 253 -10.12 40.43 30.61
C LYS A 253 -10.99 41.62 30.98
N ASP A 254 -10.89 42.09 32.22
CA ASP A 254 -11.68 43.22 32.70
C ASP A 254 -11.48 44.49 31.84
N SER A 255 -10.29 44.69 31.27
CA SER A 255 -9.93 45.78 30.35
C SER A 255 -10.58 45.69 28.96
N GLU A 256 -11.16 44.54 28.61
CA GLU A 256 -11.79 44.28 27.30
C GLU A 256 -13.32 44.43 27.36
N LEU A 257 -13.87 44.67 28.57
CA LEU A 257 -15.31 44.80 28.83
C LEU A 257 -15.85 46.21 28.59
N ASP A 258 -14.96 47.21 28.46
CA ASP A 258 -15.30 48.64 28.36
C ASP A 258 -16.10 49.02 27.10
N GLY A 259 -16.27 48.08 26.15
CA GLY A 259 -17.03 48.27 24.91
C GLY A 259 -18.44 47.66 24.89
N ILE A 260 -18.92 47.03 25.97
CA ILE A 260 -20.23 46.37 26.02
C ILE A 260 -21.15 47.11 26.98
N ASN A 261 -22.21 47.74 26.45
CA ASN A 261 -23.19 48.45 27.26
C ASN A 261 -24.19 47.48 27.91
N TYR A 262 -24.29 47.51 29.24
CA TYR A 262 -25.22 46.66 30.00
C TYR A 262 -26.69 46.89 29.62
N SER A 263 -27.07 48.13 29.26
CA SER A 263 -28.46 48.45 28.90
C SER A 263 -28.95 47.80 27.61
N GLU A 264 -28.04 47.23 26.81
CA GLU A 264 -28.34 46.58 25.53
C GLU A 264 -28.16 45.05 25.61
N PHE A 265 -27.98 44.50 26.83
CA PHE A 265 -27.71 43.08 27.05
C PHE A 265 -28.73 42.16 26.36
N ASP A 266 -30.02 42.40 26.55
CA ASP A 266 -31.08 41.54 26.01
C ASP A 266 -31.05 41.52 24.47
N ILE A 267 -30.83 42.68 23.84
CA ILE A 267 -30.75 42.83 22.39
C ILE A 267 -29.49 42.13 21.85
N LEU A 268 -28.35 42.29 22.52
CA LEU A 268 -27.08 41.66 22.15
C LEU A 268 -27.14 40.14 22.29
N MET A 269 -27.76 39.64 23.36
CA MET A 269 -27.95 38.21 23.62
C MET A 269 -28.92 37.57 22.62
N GLU A 270 -30.02 38.23 22.30
CA GLU A 270 -30.96 37.73 21.28
C GLU A 270 -30.29 37.68 19.90
N GLY A 271 -29.52 38.71 19.54
CA GLY A 271 -28.74 38.76 18.32
C GLY A 271 -27.67 37.65 18.25
N LEU A 272 -26.93 37.43 19.33
CA LEU A 272 -25.95 36.34 19.44
C LEU A 272 -26.61 34.96 19.36
N ASN A 273 -27.77 34.78 20.00
CA ASN A 273 -28.48 33.51 20.01
C ASN A 273 -28.99 33.15 18.62
N LYS A 274 -29.58 34.11 17.88
CA LYS A 274 -29.98 33.90 16.47
C LYS A 274 -28.78 33.49 15.61
N LYS A 275 -27.66 34.21 15.72
CA LYS A 275 -26.41 33.88 15.00
C LYS A 275 -25.86 32.50 15.36
N PHE A 276 -25.92 32.12 16.64
CA PHE A 276 -25.50 30.81 17.12
C PHE A 276 -26.36 29.68 16.55
N ILE A 277 -27.68 29.84 16.58
CA ILE A 277 -28.63 28.86 16.05
C ILE A 277 -28.40 28.68 14.54
N THR A 278 -28.28 29.78 13.79
CA THR A 278 -27.97 29.72 12.35
C THR A 278 -26.65 29.00 12.08
N LEU A 279 -25.58 29.33 12.81
CA LEU A 279 -24.28 28.67 12.67
C LEU A 279 -24.36 27.16 12.98
N LEU A 280 -25.09 26.78 14.04
CA LEU A 280 -25.28 25.38 14.42
C LEU A 280 -26.13 24.61 13.42
N GLU A 281 -27.16 25.23 12.84
CA GLU A 281 -27.97 24.65 11.77
C GLU A 281 -27.17 24.48 10.49
N GLU A 282 -26.32 25.44 10.13
CA GLU A 282 -25.40 25.34 9.00
C GLU A 282 -24.36 24.24 9.19
N ILE A 283 -23.76 24.13 10.37
CA ILE A 283 -22.85 23.01 10.72
C ILE A 283 -23.59 21.67 10.64
N LYS A 284 -24.85 21.59 11.08
CA LYS A 284 -25.66 20.36 11.00
C LYS A 284 -26.09 20.02 9.57
N ALA A 285 -26.27 21.03 8.71
CA ALA A 285 -26.67 20.88 7.32
C ALA A 285 -25.48 20.57 6.39
N GLU A 286 -24.26 20.88 6.79
CA GLU A 286 -23.06 20.33 6.15
C GLU A 286 -23.12 18.80 6.22
N PRO A 287 -22.93 18.09 5.09
CA PRO A 287 -23.01 16.64 5.07
C PRO A 287 -21.86 16.09 5.90
N PHE A 288 -22.14 15.71 7.14
CA PHE A 288 -21.29 14.94 8.04
C PHE A 288 -21.01 13.50 7.50
N GLY A 289 -20.93 13.33 6.19
CA GLY A 289 -20.92 12.02 5.54
C GLY A 289 -20.60 11.98 4.05
N SER A 290 -19.87 12.93 3.46
CA SER A 290 -19.42 12.77 2.06
C SER A 290 -18.00 13.19 1.71
N ASP A 291 -17.14 13.54 2.67
CA ASP A 291 -15.69 13.49 2.45
C ASP A 291 -14.86 13.59 3.75
N ASP A 292 -14.97 12.56 4.57
CA ASP A 292 -13.86 12.06 5.39
C ASP A 292 -13.07 13.13 6.17
N THR A 293 -13.66 13.66 7.25
CA THR A 293 -12.97 14.46 8.27
C THR A 293 -11.97 13.65 9.11
N PHE A 294 -11.80 12.35 8.82
CA PHE A 294 -10.73 11.51 9.35
C PHE A 294 -9.78 10.95 8.26
N ARG A 295 -9.95 11.33 6.99
CA ARG A 295 -8.86 11.24 6.02
C ARG A 295 -7.87 12.27 6.49
N SER A 296 -6.67 11.80 6.80
CA SER A 296 -5.51 12.63 7.02
C SER A 296 -5.29 13.54 5.79
N LYS A 297 -6.00 14.67 5.71
CA LYS A 297 -5.80 15.67 4.67
C LYS A 297 -4.60 16.51 5.11
N ARG A 298 -3.46 16.05 4.59
CA ARG A 298 -2.12 16.63 4.60
C ARG A 298 -1.40 16.52 5.95
N ILE A 299 -0.48 15.56 6.00
CA ILE A 299 0.76 15.61 6.78
C ILE A 299 1.18 17.09 6.88
N SER A 300 1.19 17.65 8.10
CA SER A 300 1.55 19.06 8.32
C SER A 300 2.89 19.36 7.65
N LYS A 301 3.11 20.61 7.21
CA LYS A 301 4.39 20.99 6.56
C LYS A 301 5.60 20.56 7.40
N GLU A 302 5.47 20.64 8.72
CA GLU A 302 6.42 20.16 9.71
C GLU A 302 6.61 18.64 9.67
N LYS A 303 5.53 17.85 9.64
CA LYS A 303 5.61 16.39 9.49
C LYS A 303 6.16 15.97 8.12
N LYS A 304 5.94 16.75 7.06
CA LYS A 304 6.56 16.50 5.74
C LYS A 304 8.06 16.78 5.77
N GLN A 305 8.46 17.88 6.39
CA GLN A 305 9.87 18.22 6.62
C GLN A 305 10.55 17.18 7.52
N GLU A 306 9.89 16.72 8.58
CA GLU A 306 10.36 15.64 9.45
C GLU A 306 10.53 14.33 8.66
N VAL A 307 9.56 13.97 7.82
CA VAL A 307 9.66 12.78 6.95
C VAL A 307 10.76 12.94 5.89
N GLU A 308 10.96 14.11 5.30
CA GLU A 308 12.06 14.36 4.36
C GLU A 308 13.42 14.30 5.04
N MET A 309 13.55 14.84 6.25
CA MET A 309 14.75 14.78 7.07
C MET A 309 15.07 13.34 7.49
N LEU A 310 14.06 12.57 7.90
CA LEU A 310 14.23 11.15 8.23
C LEU A 310 14.62 10.35 6.98
N LYS A 311 14.05 10.67 5.80
CA LYS A 311 14.45 10.04 4.53
C LYS A 311 15.91 10.35 4.17
N SER A 312 16.39 11.58 4.36
CA SER A 312 17.79 11.91 4.08
C SER A 312 18.74 11.22 5.04
N GLN A 313 18.41 11.19 6.35
CA GLN A 313 19.18 10.47 7.36
C GLN A 313 19.25 8.97 7.06
N LEU A 314 18.14 8.36 6.62
CA LEU A 314 18.09 6.94 6.29
C LEU A 314 18.91 6.62 5.03
N ALA A 315 18.87 7.51 4.02
CA ALA A 315 19.70 7.40 2.82
C ALA A 315 21.20 7.52 3.16
N GLU A 316 21.58 8.44 4.05
CA GLU A 316 22.96 8.59 4.53
C GLU A 316 23.43 7.36 5.31
N LEU A 317 22.57 6.83 6.19
CA LEU A 317 22.87 5.60 6.94
C LEU A 317 23.07 4.40 6.00
N GLN A 318 22.24 4.29 4.97
CA GLN A 318 22.33 3.22 3.98
C GLN A 318 23.57 3.36 3.09
N TYR A 319 23.95 4.60 2.72
CA TYR A 319 25.22 4.87 2.05
C TYR A 319 26.42 4.45 2.91
N ASN A 320 26.42 4.83 4.19
CA ASN A 320 27.49 4.48 5.13
C ASN A 320 27.55 2.97 5.36
N TYR A 321 26.41 2.29 5.49
CA TYR A 321 26.35 0.83 5.58
C TYR A 321 26.97 0.17 4.34
N ASN A 322 26.58 0.59 3.14
CA ASN A 322 27.14 0.04 1.90
C ASN A 322 28.65 0.26 1.79
N LYS A 323 29.16 1.39 2.28
CA LYS A 323 30.60 1.67 2.32
C LYS A 323 31.34 0.72 3.28
N VAL A 324 30.77 0.44 4.45
CA VAL A 324 31.31 -0.54 5.41
C VAL A 324 31.31 -1.95 4.82
N VAL A 325 30.23 -2.35 4.15
CA VAL A 325 30.17 -3.66 3.49
C VAL A 325 31.24 -3.78 2.42
N LYS A 326 31.40 -2.78 1.55
CA LYS A 326 32.45 -2.77 0.52
C LYS A 326 33.86 -2.85 1.11
N THR A 327 34.14 -2.07 2.15
CA THR A 327 35.45 -2.11 2.83
C THR A 327 35.70 -3.44 3.53
N MET A 328 34.67 -4.08 4.10
CA MET A 328 34.78 -5.44 4.62
C MET A 328 35.04 -6.48 3.52
N GLU A 329 34.41 -6.35 2.35
CA GLU A 329 34.67 -7.22 1.20
C GLU A 329 36.09 -7.06 0.65
N GLU A 330 36.57 -5.82 0.54
CA GLU A 330 37.95 -5.51 0.16
C GLU A 330 38.96 -6.07 1.17
N TRP A 331 38.69 -5.92 2.47
CA TRP A 331 39.53 -6.51 3.52
C TRP A 331 39.54 -8.04 3.47
N LYS A 332 38.38 -8.68 3.25
CA LYS A 332 38.30 -10.13 3.08
C LYS A 332 39.12 -10.60 1.88
N LYS A 333 39.04 -9.90 0.74
CA LYS A 333 39.86 -10.20 -0.45
C LYS A 333 41.35 -10.03 -0.17
N TRP A 334 41.74 -8.94 0.47
CA TRP A 334 43.14 -8.69 0.86
C TRP A 334 43.67 -9.78 1.80
N LYS A 335 42.90 -10.16 2.82
CA LYS A 335 43.27 -11.22 3.77
C LYS A 335 43.45 -12.57 3.07
N ALA A 336 42.56 -12.91 2.14
CA ALA A 336 42.66 -14.15 1.36
C ALA A 336 43.93 -14.18 0.51
N ASN A 337 44.30 -13.05 -0.13
CA ASN A 337 45.50 -12.93 -0.96
C ASN A 337 46.83 -12.96 -0.17
N ILE A 338 46.81 -12.77 1.15
CA ILE A 338 48.00 -12.87 2.01
C ILE A 338 48.20 -14.29 2.55
N GLN A 339 47.12 -15.08 2.59
CA GLN A 339 47.16 -16.46 3.07
C GLN A 339 47.35 -17.50 1.95
N SER A 340 47.22 -17.07 0.69
CA SER A 340 47.66 -17.77 -0.52
C SER A 340 49.10 -17.41 -0.86
#